data_AF-A0A439CRQ4-F1
#
_entry.id   AF-A0A439CRQ4-F1
#
_cell.length_a   1.000
_cell.length_b   1.000
_cell.length_c   1.000
_cell.angle_alpha   90.00
_cell.angle_beta   90.00
_cell.angle_gamma   90.00
#
_symmetry.space_group_name_H-M   'P 1'
#
loop_
_entity.id
_entity.type
_entity.pdbx_description
1 polymer ?
#
loop_
_entity_poly.entity_id
_entity_poly.type
_entity_poly.pdbx_seq_one_letter_code
_entity_poly.pdbx_strand_id
1 'polypeptide(L)'
;RLADAYPAHTRVVHAARRNVCSLAYAVSRRGARKLLRAFSAAGFVDQFDLMLRDYCMGGGGEHGREEEGLVCLTVQPPLISHHYAGEQGGASVSDIRGQGGGLARGKKGTPYVRLSVQGNLRRLVAGLAEDQLVDQLPDDGDTLW
;
A
#
# COMPACT_ATOMS: atom_id res chain seq x y z
N ARG A 1 16.88 -7.59 -5.01
CA ARG A 1 15.51 -7.16 -4.60
C ARG A 1 15.51 -6.97 -3.08
N LEU A 2 14.58 -6.23 -2.48
CA LEU A 2 14.57 -6.07 -1.01
C LEU A 2 14.48 -7.43 -0.29
N ALA A 3 13.70 -8.37 -0.84
CA ALA A 3 13.60 -9.74 -0.33
C ALA A 3 14.93 -10.52 -0.30
N ASP A 4 15.91 -10.14 -1.14
CA ASP A 4 17.22 -10.81 -1.18
C ASP A 4 18.19 -10.19 -0.14
N ALA A 5 17.93 -8.94 0.27
CA ALA A 5 18.82 -8.16 1.13
C ALA A 5 18.40 -8.18 2.62
N TYR A 6 17.14 -8.54 2.90
CA TYR A 6 16.58 -8.53 4.25
C TYR A 6 15.90 -9.87 4.56
N PRO A 7 16.03 -10.40 5.79
CA PRO A 7 15.34 -11.63 6.20
C PRO A 7 13.81 -11.51 6.09
N ALA A 8 13.13 -12.66 6.02
CA ALA A 8 11.68 -12.73 6.16
C ALA A 8 11.19 -11.96 7.41
N HIS A 9 9.99 -11.41 7.34
CA HIS A 9 9.38 -10.59 8.40
C HIS A 9 10.10 -9.27 8.73
N THR A 10 11.03 -8.84 7.87
CA THR A 10 11.66 -7.52 8.01
C THR A 10 10.81 -6.44 7.34
N ARG A 11 10.51 -5.39 8.10
CA ARG A 11 9.89 -4.18 7.56
C ARG A 11 10.97 -3.18 7.15
N VAL A 12 10.99 -2.83 5.86
CA VAL A 12 11.99 -1.93 5.29
C VAL A 12 11.37 -0.56 5.04
N VAL A 13 12.05 0.51 5.49
CA VAL A 13 11.68 1.90 5.17
C VAL A 13 12.68 2.44 4.15
N HIS A 14 12.18 3.02 3.06
CA HIS A 14 13.02 3.56 2.00
C HIS A 14 12.35 4.73 1.28
N ALA A 15 13.11 5.44 0.44
CA ALA A 15 12.56 6.48 -0.41
C ALA A 15 11.47 5.92 -1.34
N ALA A 16 10.31 6.57 -1.37
CA ALA A 16 9.23 6.19 -2.26
C ALA A 16 9.63 6.48 -3.72
N ARG A 17 9.59 5.44 -4.56
CA ARG A 17 9.89 5.56 -5.99
C ARG A 17 8.89 4.74 -6.77
N ARG A 18 8.32 5.33 -7.83
CA ARG A 18 7.34 4.68 -8.71
C ARG A 18 6.15 4.05 -7.96
N ASN A 19 5.78 4.60 -6.80
CA ASN A 19 4.61 4.15 -6.05
C ASN A 19 3.34 4.49 -6.82
N VAL A 20 2.49 3.49 -7.06
CA VAL A 20 1.16 3.65 -7.63
C VAL A 20 0.17 2.94 -6.71
N CYS A 21 -1.13 3.15 -6.92
CA CYS A 21 -2.18 2.56 -6.07
C CYS A 21 -2.01 2.96 -4.60
N SER A 22 -1.75 4.25 -4.36
CA SER A 22 -1.52 4.77 -3.00
C SER A 22 -2.83 4.72 -2.18
N LEU A 23 -3.01 3.68 -1.36
CA LEU A 23 -4.21 3.49 -0.53
C LEU A 23 -4.27 4.46 0.65
N ALA A 24 -3.10 4.84 1.15
CA ALA A 24 -2.98 5.80 2.23
C ALA A 24 -1.68 6.58 2.07
N TYR A 25 -1.70 7.83 2.49
CA TYR A 25 -0.55 8.71 2.55
C TYR A 25 -0.68 9.63 3.76
N ALA A 26 0.47 10.08 4.25
CA ALA A 26 0.55 11.08 5.30
C ALA A 26 1.53 12.16 4.85
N VAL A 27 1.19 13.41 5.13
CA VAL A 27 2.01 14.56 4.75
C VAL A 27 2.20 15.47 5.95
N SER A 28 3.41 16.01 6.09
CA SER A 28 3.62 17.11 7.03
C SER A 28 2.82 18.33 6.59
N ARG A 29 2.51 19.24 7.51
CA ARG A 29 1.84 20.51 7.18
C ARG A 29 2.55 21.29 6.07
N ARG A 30 3.89 21.26 6.04
CA ARG A 30 4.70 21.88 4.98
C ARG A 30 4.52 21.14 3.65
N GLY A 31 4.55 19.80 3.67
CA GLY A 31 4.31 18.97 2.49
C GLY A 31 2.92 19.19 1.88
N ALA A 32 1.88 19.26 2.72
CA ALA A 32 0.52 19.55 2.28
C ALA A 32 0.41 20.90 1.55
N ARG A 33 1.03 21.96 2.10
CA ARG A 33 1.06 23.28 1.43
C ARG A 33 1.78 23.26 0.08
N LYS A 34 2.87 22.48 -0.02
CA LYS A 34 3.59 22.29 -1.29
C LYS A 34 2.73 21.56 -2.33
N LEU A 35 2.07 20.46 -1.94
CA LEU A 35 1.14 19.72 -2.80
C LEU A 35 -0.02 20.59 -3.27
N LEU A 36 -0.68 21.32 -2.36
CA LEU A 36 -1.79 22.20 -2.71
C LEU A 36 -1.35 23.28 -3.70
N ARG A 37 -0.17 23.90 -3.50
CA ARG A 37 0.38 24.89 -4.44
C ARG A 37 0.70 24.27 -5.79
N ALA A 38 1.30 23.08 -5.80
CA ALA A 38 1.67 22.38 -7.03
C ALA A 38 0.42 21.99 -7.84
N PHE A 39 -0.55 21.35 -7.20
CA PHE A 39 -1.78 20.92 -7.85
C PHE A 39 -2.69 22.09 -8.25
N SER A 40 -2.68 23.20 -7.51
CA SER A 40 -3.44 24.39 -7.95
C SER A 40 -2.81 25.07 -9.17
N ALA A 41 -1.49 25.04 -9.28
CA ALA A 41 -0.78 25.66 -10.40
C ALA A 41 -0.80 24.79 -11.67
N ALA A 42 -0.59 23.48 -11.51
CA ALA A 42 -0.57 22.53 -12.62
C ALA A 42 -1.98 22.04 -13.03
N GLY A 43 -2.96 22.14 -12.13
CA GLY A 43 -4.26 21.47 -12.27
C GLY A 43 -4.15 19.96 -12.03
N PHE A 44 -5.30 19.28 -11.91
CA PHE A 44 -5.36 17.82 -11.84
C PHE A 44 -5.36 17.25 -13.27
N VAL A 45 -4.19 16.86 -13.75
CA VAL A 45 -3.97 16.37 -15.13
C VAL A 45 -3.94 14.85 -15.24
N ASP A 46 -3.91 14.14 -14.11
CA ASP A 46 -3.90 12.68 -14.05
C ASP A 46 -4.57 12.19 -12.75
N GLN A 47 -4.61 10.87 -12.53
CA GLN A 47 -5.05 10.26 -11.29
C GLN A 47 -4.20 10.76 -10.12
N PHE A 48 -4.87 11.04 -9.00
CA PHE A 48 -4.24 11.68 -7.84
C PHE A 48 -2.99 10.93 -7.33
N ASP A 49 -3.02 9.60 -7.30
CA ASP A 49 -1.90 8.78 -6.84
C ASP A 49 -0.71 8.81 -7.82
N LEU A 50 -0.96 8.93 -9.12
CA LEU A 50 0.06 9.13 -10.15
C LEU A 50 0.69 10.53 -10.05
N MET A 51 -0.13 11.56 -9.83
CA MET A 51 0.39 12.91 -9.57
C MET A 51 1.20 12.97 -8.28
N LEU A 52 0.77 12.28 -7.22
CA LEU A 52 1.49 12.18 -5.95
C LEU A 52 2.83 11.46 -6.12
N ARG A 53 2.87 10.38 -6.89
CA ARG A 53 4.09 9.65 -7.27
C ARG A 53 5.10 10.58 -7.92
N ASP A 54 4.67 11.34 -8.92
CA ASP A 54 5.57 12.21 -9.70
C ASP A 54 6.15 13.32 -8.82
N TYR A 55 5.34 13.85 -7.90
CA TYR A 55 5.79 14.84 -6.93
C TYR A 55 6.79 14.27 -5.90
N CYS A 56 6.62 13.00 -5.50
CA CYS A 56 7.57 12.27 -4.67
C CYS A 56 8.88 11.93 -5.39
N MET A 57 8.86 11.81 -6.72
CA MET A 57 10.05 11.50 -7.51
C MET A 57 10.87 12.73 -7.91
N GLY A 58 10.45 13.94 -7.51
CA GLY A 58 11.18 15.17 -7.85
C GLY A 58 10.36 16.20 -8.63
N GLY A 59 9.06 15.98 -8.84
CA GLY A 59 8.21 16.88 -9.62
C GLY A 59 8.43 16.80 -11.13
N GLY A 60 9.50 16.17 -11.60
CA GLY A 60 9.79 15.92 -13.01
C GLY A 60 9.13 14.64 -13.54
N GLY A 61 7.81 14.63 -13.65
CA GLY A 61 7.16 13.85 -14.70
C GLY A 61 7.50 14.44 -16.08
N GLU A 62 6.87 13.94 -17.15
CA GLU A 62 7.02 14.44 -18.55
C GLU A 62 6.80 15.96 -18.71
N HIS A 63 6.29 16.64 -17.67
CA HIS A 63 5.87 18.04 -17.68
C HIS A 63 6.41 18.92 -16.51
N GLY A 64 7.42 18.50 -15.75
CA GLY A 64 7.83 19.23 -14.53
C GLY A 64 9.31 19.65 -14.44
N ARG A 65 9.55 20.87 -13.93
CA ARG A 65 10.90 21.42 -13.65
C ARG A 65 11.50 20.77 -12.39
N GLU A 66 12.82 20.55 -12.41
CA GLU A 66 13.66 19.86 -11.41
C GLU A 66 13.65 20.43 -9.97
N GLU A 67 12.92 21.50 -9.68
CA GLU A 67 13.03 22.21 -8.40
C GLU A 67 11.94 21.80 -7.38
N GLU A 68 12.41 21.15 -6.31
CA GLU A 68 11.72 20.90 -5.03
C GLU A 68 10.70 19.75 -4.93
N GLY A 69 11.09 18.53 -5.33
CA GLY A 69 10.37 17.32 -4.92
C GLY A 69 10.22 17.17 -3.40
N LEU A 70 9.20 16.43 -2.97
CA LEU A 70 9.07 16.07 -1.55
C LEU A 70 10.04 14.97 -1.18
N VAL A 71 10.54 15.00 0.06
CA VAL A 71 11.11 13.80 0.68
C VAL A 71 9.96 12.86 1.00
N CYS A 72 9.78 11.84 0.16
CA CYS A 72 8.78 10.81 0.35
C CYS A 72 9.42 9.52 0.82
N LEU A 73 8.87 8.96 1.89
CA LEU A 73 9.27 7.68 2.45
C LEU A 73 8.10 6.72 2.35
N THR A 74 8.40 5.45 2.12
CA THR A 74 7.44 4.36 2.16
C THR A 74 7.99 3.20 2.97
N VAL A 75 7.11 2.27 3.31
CA VAL A 75 7.42 1.10 4.10
C VAL A 75 6.92 -0.15 3.38
N GLN A 76 7.75 -1.19 3.34
CA GLN A 76 7.41 -2.47 2.73
C GLN A 76 7.58 -3.60 3.75
N PRO A 77 6.55 -4.45 3.98
CA PRO A 77 5.19 -4.37 3.41
C PRO A 77 4.39 -3.14 3.90
N PRO A 78 3.35 -2.69 3.14
CA PRO A 78 2.58 -1.49 3.46
C PRO A 78 1.74 -1.67 4.74
N LEU A 79 1.52 -0.58 5.49
CA LEU A 79 0.69 -0.58 6.71
C LEU A 79 -0.80 -0.66 6.41
N ILE A 80 -1.22 -0.12 5.26
CA ILE A 80 -2.60 -0.12 4.80
C ILE A 80 -2.60 -0.80 3.44
N SER A 81 -3.39 -1.86 3.32
CA SER A 81 -3.45 -2.73 2.14
C SER A 81 -4.90 -2.97 1.71
N HIS A 82 -5.07 -3.51 0.52
CA HIS A 82 -6.39 -3.89 0.02
C HIS A 82 -6.98 -5.03 0.86
N HIS A 83 -8.29 -4.97 1.11
CA HIS A 83 -9.06 -6.16 1.45
C HIS A 83 -9.75 -6.67 0.18
N TYR A 84 -9.54 -7.95 -0.12
CA TYR A 84 -10.17 -8.63 -1.23
C TYR A 84 -11.39 -9.41 -0.72
N ALA A 85 -12.55 -9.17 -1.33
CA ALA A 85 -13.81 -9.78 -0.91
C ALA A 85 -14.10 -11.13 -1.60
N GLY A 86 -13.11 -11.74 -2.26
CA GLY A 86 -13.31 -13.00 -2.99
C GLY A 86 -14.09 -12.84 -4.28
N GLU A 87 -14.81 -13.88 -4.66
CA GLU A 87 -15.66 -13.91 -5.86
C GLU A 87 -16.89 -13.01 -5.76
N GLN A 88 -17.24 -12.56 -4.55
CA GLN A 88 -18.45 -11.81 -4.26
C GLN A 88 -18.42 -10.35 -4.75
N GLY A 89 -17.27 -9.84 -5.21
CA GLY A 89 -17.14 -8.47 -5.70
C GLY A 89 -15.86 -7.77 -5.28
N GLY A 90 -15.70 -6.51 -5.69
CA GLY A 90 -14.59 -5.64 -5.28
C GLY A 90 -13.32 -5.79 -6.11
N ALA A 91 -12.18 -5.36 -5.57
CA ALA A 91 -10.90 -5.33 -6.28
C ALA A 91 -10.43 -6.71 -6.80
N SER A 92 -10.89 -7.82 -6.18
CA SER A 92 -10.58 -9.19 -6.60
C SER A 92 -11.24 -9.57 -7.93
N VAL A 93 -12.31 -8.91 -8.34
CA VAL A 93 -13.02 -9.22 -9.60
C VAL A 93 -13.25 -7.98 -10.46
N SER A 94 -12.72 -6.82 -10.04
CA SER A 94 -12.79 -5.58 -10.78
C SER A 94 -12.07 -5.71 -12.12
N ASP A 95 -12.72 -5.29 -13.19
CA ASP A 95 -12.20 -5.25 -14.55
C ASP A 95 -11.85 -3.83 -15.00
N ILE A 96 -11.70 -2.89 -14.05
CA ILE A 96 -11.33 -1.51 -14.37
C ILE A 96 -10.03 -1.52 -15.19
N ARG A 97 -10.09 -0.95 -16.40
CA ARG A 97 -8.98 -0.89 -17.39
C ARG A 97 -8.46 -2.26 -17.86
N GLY A 98 -9.18 -3.35 -17.58
CA GLY A 98 -8.88 -4.71 -18.05
C GLY A 98 -7.76 -5.44 -17.28
N GLN A 99 -7.27 -4.88 -16.17
CA GLN A 99 -6.21 -5.52 -15.36
C GLN A 99 -6.73 -6.67 -14.49
N GLY A 100 -8.02 -6.67 -14.11
CA GLY A 100 -8.58 -7.72 -13.24
C GLY A 100 -8.05 -7.63 -11.80
N GLY A 101 -8.46 -8.59 -10.96
CA GLY A 101 -7.85 -8.80 -9.64
C GLY A 101 -6.46 -9.47 -9.66
N GLY A 102 -5.89 -9.74 -10.84
CA GLY A 102 -4.61 -10.45 -10.97
C GLY A 102 -4.55 -11.75 -10.17
N LEU A 103 -3.47 -11.94 -9.41
CA LEU A 103 -3.27 -13.10 -8.51
C LEU A 103 -4.29 -13.14 -7.34
N ALA A 104 -4.91 -12.01 -7.02
CA ALA A 104 -5.96 -11.92 -5.99
C ALA A 104 -7.35 -12.29 -6.52
N ARG A 105 -7.48 -12.70 -7.79
CA ARG A 105 -8.79 -13.03 -8.39
C ARG A 105 -9.47 -14.19 -7.67
N GLY A 106 -10.70 -13.95 -7.23
CA GLY A 106 -11.50 -14.91 -6.45
C GLY A 106 -11.00 -15.16 -5.02
N LYS A 107 -9.90 -14.52 -4.59
CA LYS A 107 -9.33 -14.70 -3.26
C LYS A 107 -9.95 -13.74 -2.26
N LYS A 108 -10.22 -14.25 -1.06
CA LYS A 108 -10.74 -13.45 0.06
C LYS A 108 -9.64 -13.31 1.12
N GLY A 109 -9.36 -12.08 1.53
CA GLY A 109 -8.32 -11.81 2.52
C GLY A 109 -7.68 -10.43 2.41
N THR A 110 -6.80 -10.12 3.34
CA THR A 110 -6.00 -8.89 3.36
C THR A 110 -4.52 -9.30 3.31
N PRO A 111 -3.76 -8.93 2.26
CA PRO A 111 -2.34 -9.28 2.16
C PRO A 111 -1.54 -8.62 3.29
N TYR A 112 -0.40 -9.22 3.64
CA TYR A 112 0.55 -8.71 4.63
C TYR A 112 0.00 -8.60 6.07
N VAL A 113 -1.17 -9.19 6.36
CA VAL A 113 -1.76 -9.21 7.69
C VAL A 113 -1.66 -10.63 8.25
N ARG A 114 -0.76 -10.80 9.23
CA ARG A 114 -0.56 -12.08 9.92
C ARG A 114 -1.59 -12.32 11.02
N LEU A 115 -1.75 -11.34 11.91
CA LEU A 115 -2.67 -11.42 13.05
C LEU A 115 -3.64 -10.24 13.01
N SER A 116 -4.81 -10.44 12.43
CA SER A 116 -5.86 -9.41 12.39
C SER A 116 -6.69 -9.41 13.67
N VAL A 117 -7.04 -8.22 14.14
CA VAL A 117 -8.03 -8.06 15.22
C VAL A 117 -9.37 -8.66 14.82
N GLN A 118 -9.81 -8.50 13.57
CA GLN A 118 -11.08 -9.05 13.11
C GLN A 118 -11.14 -10.57 13.24
N GLY A 119 -10.11 -11.29 12.78
CA GLY A 119 -10.04 -12.75 12.87
C GLY A 119 -9.80 -13.27 14.28
N ASN A 120 -9.22 -12.44 15.15
CA ASN A 120 -8.83 -12.83 16.51
C ASN A 120 -9.60 -12.15 17.63
N LEU A 121 -10.66 -11.37 17.34
CA LEU A 121 -11.34 -10.52 18.33
C LEU A 121 -11.75 -11.30 19.59
N ARG A 122 -12.37 -12.47 19.41
CA ARG A 122 -12.79 -13.33 20.54
C ARG A 122 -11.61 -13.86 21.35
N ARG A 123 -10.51 -14.21 20.68
CA ARG A 123 -9.30 -14.76 21.31
C ARG A 123 -8.56 -13.68 22.11
N LEU A 124 -8.45 -12.47 21.54
CA LEU A 124 -7.89 -11.29 22.20
C LEU A 124 -8.70 -10.89 23.42
N VAL A 125 -10.04 -10.84 23.32
CA VAL A 125 -10.93 -10.53 24.45
C VAL A 125 -10.84 -11.59 25.56
N ALA A 126 -10.64 -12.87 25.19
CA ALA A 126 -10.42 -13.95 26.15
C ALA A 126 -9.01 -13.94 26.78
N GLY A 127 -8.13 -13.00 26.41
CA GLY A 127 -6.77 -12.91 26.94
C GLY A 127 -5.84 -14.03 26.48
N LEU A 128 -6.14 -14.69 25.36
CA LEU A 128 -5.29 -15.74 24.81
C LEU A 128 -3.95 -15.15 24.34
N ALA A 129 -2.89 -15.95 24.49
CA ALA A 129 -1.55 -15.59 24.05
C ALA A 129 -1.42 -15.58 22.53
N GLU A 130 -0.36 -14.96 22.02
CA GLU A 130 -0.13 -14.76 20.58
C GLU A 130 -0.06 -16.07 19.79
N ASP A 131 0.59 -17.10 20.34
CA ASP A 131 0.70 -18.45 19.77
C ASP A 131 -0.64 -19.20 19.70
N GLN A 132 -1.65 -18.70 20.40
CA GLN A 132 -3.02 -19.19 20.36
C GLN A 132 -3.91 -18.39 19.41
N LEU A 133 -3.38 -17.37 18.72
CA LEU A 133 -4.12 -16.61 17.73
C LEU A 133 -4.12 -17.34 16.38
N VAL A 134 -5.13 -17.06 15.57
CA VAL A 134 -5.21 -17.54 14.18
C VAL A 134 -4.22 -16.74 13.37
N ASP A 135 -3.16 -17.42 12.93
CA ASP A 135 -2.21 -16.95 11.93
C ASP A 135 -2.86 -16.99 10.55
N GLN A 136 -2.99 -15.82 9.93
CA GLN A 136 -3.59 -15.61 8.61
C GLN A 136 -2.53 -15.48 7.51
N LEU A 137 -1.25 -15.50 7.90
CA LEU A 137 -0.10 -15.46 7.01
C LEU A 137 1.04 -16.37 7.54
N PRO A 138 0.82 -17.69 7.58
CA PRO A 138 1.81 -18.65 8.04
C PRO A 138 3.01 -18.77 7.09
N ASP A 139 4.14 -19.24 7.61
CA ASP A 139 5.39 -19.42 6.84
C ASP A 139 5.47 -20.78 6.13
N ASP A 140 4.33 -21.33 5.71
CA ASP A 140 4.22 -22.67 5.10
C ASP A 140 4.42 -22.69 3.58
N GLY A 141 4.63 -21.50 2.97
CA GLY A 141 4.90 -21.34 1.55
C GLY A 141 3.66 -21.41 0.65
N ASP A 142 2.46 -21.66 1.20
CA ASP A 142 1.19 -21.69 0.44
C ASP A 142 0.46 -20.35 0.57
N THR A 143 1.24 -19.32 0.29
CA THR A 143 0.92 -17.93 0.56
C THR A 143 0.37 -17.37 -0.76
N LEU A 144 -0.93 -17.58 -0.98
CA LEU A 144 -1.70 -16.73 -1.89
C LEU A 144 -1.77 -15.27 -1.41
N TRP A 145 -1.24 -15.02 -0.20
CA TRP A 145 -1.00 -13.73 0.44
C TRP A 145 0.44 -13.56 0.92
#